data_AF-A0A7Y3NN85-F1
#
_entry.id   AF-A0A7Y3NN85-F1
#
_cell.length_a   1.000
_cell.length_b   1.000
_cell.length_c   1.000
_cell.angle_alpha   90.00
_cell.angle_beta   90.00
_cell.angle_gamma   90.00
#
_symmetry.space_group_name_H-M   'P 1'
#
loop_
_entity.id
_entity.type
_entity.pdbx_description
1 polymer ?
#
loop_
_entity_poly.entity_id
_entity_poly.type
_entity_poly.pdbx_seq_one_letter_code
_entity_poly.pdbx_strand_id
1 'polypeptide(L)'
;MSKPSLLLLAESRKEGRPSTSSGQTVLFFLAFCFTQPAAAAVAPGTYDGSQTELATRLVLRADGRFQYGLSYGALDEQAQGRWVEKDGQVLLTTEPAPKPPRFAVVSDTPKDGDGIEVALDDPELLQGSPLTMVVTFAGVAEPAFVEVGEDGRLPVPPGKTITALVPDLPVFPIPLAPYAVKPGGRRIVFRFEPNDIGIAAFAGEPLTIEGGTLVLRRYDREIRFEKEQN
;
A
#
# COMPACT_ATOMS: atom_id res chain seq x y z
N MET A 1 -22.77 -66.08 40.34
CA MET A 1 -22.82 -67.28 39.47
C MET A 1 -21.42 -67.72 39.14
N SER A 2 -21.18 -69.03 39.27
CA SER A 2 -19.91 -69.73 39.42
C SER A 2 -18.91 -69.60 38.26
N LYS A 3 -17.62 -69.61 38.63
CA LYS A 3 -16.48 -70.09 37.81
C LYS A 3 -16.62 -71.61 37.52
N PRO A 4 -15.88 -72.18 36.56
CA PRO A 4 -14.53 -72.74 36.85
C PRO A 4 -13.52 -72.43 35.70
N SER A 5 -12.21 -72.21 35.87
CA SER A 5 -11.10 -72.92 36.56
C SER A 5 -10.70 -74.27 35.92
N LEU A 6 -9.45 -74.32 35.42
CA LEU A 6 -8.46 -75.42 35.32
C LEU A 6 -7.56 -75.13 34.09
N LEU A 7 -6.25 -75.36 34.00
CA LEU A 7 -5.18 -76.09 34.69
C LEU A 7 -3.86 -75.42 34.15
N LEU A 8 -2.71 -75.33 34.83
CA LEU A 8 -1.76 -76.41 35.06
C LEU A 8 -0.58 -75.90 35.92
N LEU A 9 -0.09 -76.78 36.80
CA LEU A 9 1.21 -76.79 37.53
C LEU A 9 2.42 -76.63 36.55
N ALA A 10 3.67 -76.33 36.91
CA ALA A 10 4.47 -76.57 38.12
C ALA A 10 5.73 -75.68 38.15
N GLU A 11 6.23 -75.48 39.38
CA GLU A 11 7.62 -75.43 39.87
C GLU A 11 8.81 -75.32 38.88
N SER A 12 9.81 -74.47 39.20
CA SER A 12 10.98 -74.92 39.98
C SER A 12 12.10 -73.87 40.03
N ARG A 13 12.73 -73.80 41.20
CA ARG A 13 13.89 -72.99 41.61
C ARG A 13 15.08 -73.05 40.64
N LYS A 14 15.80 -71.93 40.55
CA LYS A 14 17.22 -71.91 40.94
C LYS A 14 17.69 -70.49 41.29
N GLU A 15 18.04 -70.30 42.56
CA GLU A 15 18.84 -69.16 43.02
C GLU A 15 20.23 -69.23 42.40
N GLY A 16 20.63 -68.15 41.73
CA GLY A 16 22.02 -67.82 41.43
C GLY A 16 22.31 -66.45 42.04
N ARG A 17 23.12 -66.44 43.09
CA ARG A 17 23.59 -65.26 43.82
C ARG A 17 24.68 -64.51 43.01
N PRO A 18 25.20 -63.36 43.49
CA PRO A 18 25.10 -62.03 42.89
C PRO A 18 26.38 -61.59 42.17
N SER A 19 26.33 -60.54 41.33
CA SER A 19 27.42 -59.57 41.21
C SER A 19 27.07 -58.43 40.24
N THR A 20 27.46 -57.22 40.64
CA THR A 20 27.76 -56.04 39.81
C THR A 20 26.60 -55.38 39.05
N SER A 21 25.99 -54.40 39.72
CA SER A 21 25.25 -53.30 39.10
C SER A 21 26.22 -52.46 38.26
N SER A 22 26.27 -52.75 36.96
CA SER A 22 26.82 -51.83 35.96
C SER A 22 25.81 -50.69 35.79
N GLY A 23 26.21 -49.47 36.12
CA GLY A 23 25.44 -48.27 35.84
C GLY A 23 25.19 -48.14 34.33
N GLN A 24 23.96 -48.42 33.90
CA GLN A 24 23.50 -48.01 32.58
C GLN A 24 23.28 -46.50 32.60
N THR A 25 24.28 -45.77 32.09
CA THR A 25 24.09 -44.41 31.62
C THR A 25 23.08 -44.45 30.48
N VAL A 26 21.82 -44.14 30.80
CA VAL A 26 20.79 -43.84 29.80
C VAL A 26 21.23 -42.56 29.10
N LEU A 27 21.80 -42.71 27.91
CA LEU A 27 22.13 -41.59 27.05
C LEU A 27 20.82 -41.05 26.46
N PHE A 28 20.23 -40.07 27.15
CA PHE A 28 19.13 -39.27 26.63
C PHE A 28 19.67 -38.44 25.45
N PHE A 29 19.44 -38.91 24.23
CA PHE A 29 19.54 -38.06 23.04
C PHE A 29 18.39 -37.05 23.10
N LEU A 30 18.66 -35.86 23.63
CA LEU A 30 17.84 -34.68 23.39
C LEU A 30 17.89 -34.39 21.89
N ALA A 31 16.84 -34.79 21.17
CA ALA A 31 16.59 -34.34 19.82
C ALA A 31 16.32 -32.83 19.87
N PHE A 32 17.38 -32.04 19.70
CA PHE A 32 17.26 -30.62 19.39
C PHE A 32 16.62 -30.52 17.99
N CYS A 33 15.30 -30.33 17.95
CA CYS A 33 14.64 -29.79 16.77
C CYS A 33 15.16 -28.37 16.57
N PHE A 34 16.25 -28.22 15.82
CA PHE A 34 16.58 -26.94 15.21
C PHE A 34 15.41 -26.60 14.28
N THR A 35 14.62 -25.61 14.67
CA THR A 35 13.68 -24.94 13.77
C THR A 35 14.54 -24.22 12.76
N GLN A 36 14.87 -24.91 11.67
CA GLN A 36 15.64 -24.35 10.58
C GLN A 36 14.77 -23.25 9.97
N PRO A 37 15.22 -21.98 9.96
CA PRO A 37 14.44 -20.91 9.35
C PRO A 37 14.15 -21.32 7.90
N ALA A 38 12.87 -21.28 7.52
CA ALA A 38 12.49 -21.54 6.14
C ALA A 38 13.32 -20.61 5.25
N ALA A 39 14.01 -21.18 4.26
CA ALA A 39 14.74 -20.39 3.30
C ALA A 39 13.75 -19.45 2.61
N ALA A 40 14.10 -18.17 2.48
CA ALA A 40 13.29 -17.21 1.75
C ALA A 40 13.03 -17.74 0.33
N ALA A 41 11.77 -17.76 -0.08
CA ALA A 41 11.38 -18.19 -1.42
C ALA A 41 11.89 -17.21 -2.50
N VAL A 42 12.18 -15.96 -2.10
CA VAL A 42 12.71 -14.92 -2.97
C VAL A 42 14.13 -14.55 -2.58
N ALA A 43 15.05 -14.65 -3.54
CA ALA A 43 16.45 -14.31 -3.33
C ALA A 43 16.72 -12.84 -3.70
N PRO A 44 17.35 -12.02 -2.82
CA PRO A 44 17.78 -10.66 -3.16
C PRO A 44 18.45 -10.54 -4.53
N GLY A 45 18.21 -9.43 -5.23
CA GLY A 45 18.73 -9.18 -6.57
C GLY A 45 17.95 -8.10 -7.32
N THR A 46 18.32 -7.92 -8.58
CA THR A 46 17.60 -7.08 -9.54
C THR A 46 16.62 -7.94 -10.31
N TYR A 47 15.42 -7.42 -10.50
CA TYR A 47 14.37 -8.02 -11.28
C TYR A 47 13.88 -7.05 -12.34
N ASP A 48 13.82 -7.52 -13.58
CA ASP A 48 13.28 -6.77 -14.71
C ASP A 48 11.82 -7.16 -14.92
N GLY A 49 10.93 -6.17 -14.94
CA GLY A 49 9.52 -6.35 -15.27
C GLY A 49 9.12 -5.66 -16.56
N SER A 50 10.10 -5.23 -17.36
CA SER A 50 9.86 -4.49 -18.59
C SER A 50 9.12 -5.34 -19.62
N GLN A 51 8.18 -4.71 -20.31
CA GLN A 51 7.33 -5.29 -21.35
C GLN A 51 6.99 -4.21 -22.38
N THR A 52 6.31 -4.57 -23.47
CA THR A 52 5.92 -3.59 -24.49
C THR A 52 5.16 -2.41 -23.86
N GLU A 53 5.60 -1.18 -24.18
CA GLU A 53 5.13 0.10 -23.62
C GLU A 53 5.40 0.37 -22.13
N LEU A 54 6.07 -0.53 -21.40
CA LEU A 54 6.30 -0.38 -19.97
C LEU A 54 7.74 -0.76 -19.61
N ALA A 55 8.49 0.18 -19.05
CA ALA A 55 9.81 -0.09 -18.48
C ALA A 55 9.69 -0.13 -16.96
N THR A 56 10.11 -1.21 -16.31
CA THR A 56 10.09 -1.27 -14.85
C THR A 56 11.13 -2.20 -14.29
N ARG A 57 11.67 -1.83 -13.13
CA ARG A 57 12.69 -2.61 -12.43
C ARG A 57 12.41 -2.59 -10.95
N LEU A 58 12.67 -3.72 -10.30
CA LEU A 58 12.62 -3.90 -8.86
C LEU A 58 13.96 -4.43 -8.37
N VAL A 59 14.54 -3.78 -7.37
CA VAL A 59 15.74 -4.24 -6.68
C VAL A 59 15.34 -4.62 -5.27
N LEU A 60 15.54 -5.88 -4.89
CA LEU A 60 15.38 -6.37 -3.53
C LEU A 60 16.75 -6.59 -2.92
N ARG A 61 17.09 -5.84 -1.86
CA ARG A 61 18.37 -5.97 -1.15
C ARG A 61 18.25 -6.92 0.03
N ALA A 62 19.35 -7.59 0.36
CA ALA A 62 19.41 -8.58 1.45
C ALA A 62 19.16 -7.99 2.85
N ASP A 63 19.30 -6.67 3.01
CA ASP A 63 19.01 -5.93 4.24
C ASP A 63 17.51 -5.57 4.40
N GLY A 64 16.65 -6.08 3.52
CA GLY A 64 15.22 -5.79 3.52
C GLY A 64 14.86 -4.44 2.90
N ARG A 65 15.77 -3.78 2.18
CA ARG A 65 15.47 -2.54 1.43
C ARG A 65 15.11 -2.83 -0.02
N PHE A 66 14.20 -2.06 -0.61
CA PHE A 66 13.90 -2.14 -2.04
C PHE A 66 14.08 -0.81 -2.76
N GLN A 67 14.24 -0.90 -4.08
CA GLN A 67 14.11 0.22 -5.03
C GLN A 67 13.22 -0.22 -6.18
N TYR A 68 12.33 0.65 -6.62
CA TYR A 68 11.38 0.41 -7.70
C TYR A 68 11.37 1.62 -8.64
N GLY A 69 11.26 1.36 -9.93
CA GLY A 69 10.99 2.37 -10.95
C GLY A 69 10.04 1.82 -12.00
N LEU A 70 9.14 2.66 -12.50
CA LEU A 70 8.23 2.37 -13.60
C LEU A 70 8.09 3.60 -14.49
N SER A 71 8.12 3.38 -15.79
CA SER A 71 7.69 4.34 -16.81
C SER A 71 6.64 3.65 -17.68
N TYR A 72 5.47 4.27 -17.81
CA TYR A 72 4.33 3.77 -18.57
C TYR A 72 3.58 4.93 -19.24
N GLY A 73 3.78 5.12 -20.55
CA GLY A 73 3.22 6.27 -21.26
C GLY A 73 3.76 7.59 -20.71
N ALA A 74 2.88 8.47 -20.22
CA ALA A 74 3.25 9.73 -19.58
C ALA A 74 3.43 9.63 -18.05
N LEU A 75 3.26 8.43 -17.49
CA LEU A 75 3.42 8.17 -16.07
C LEU A 75 4.83 7.68 -15.79
N ASP A 76 5.52 8.38 -14.89
CA ASP A 76 6.77 7.93 -14.30
C ASP A 76 6.60 7.83 -12.78
N GLU A 77 7.02 6.70 -12.23
CA GLU A 77 7.01 6.43 -10.80
C GLU A 77 8.32 5.85 -10.30
N GLN A 78 8.63 6.18 -9.05
CA GLN A 78 9.71 5.54 -8.31
C GLN A 78 9.30 5.28 -6.87
N ALA A 79 9.94 4.31 -6.22
CA ALA A 79 9.80 4.12 -4.78
C ALA A 79 11.03 3.47 -4.19
N GLN A 80 11.23 3.72 -2.91
CA GLN A 80 12.21 3.03 -2.10
C GLN A 80 11.64 2.82 -0.70
N GLY A 81 12.08 1.76 -0.04
CA GLY A 81 11.59 1.49 1.31
C GLY A 81 11.99 0.12 1.80
N ARG A 82 11.11 -0.54 2.54
CA ARG A 82 11.33 -1.90 3.05
C ARG A 82 10.50 -2.93 2.30
N TRP A 83 11.06 -4.12 2.19
CA TRP A 83 10.34 -5.30 1.75
C TRP A 83 10.45 -6.40 2.80
N VAL A 84 9.41 -7.23 2.87
CA VAL A 84 9.40 -8.44 3.69
C VAL A 84 8.74 -9.56 2.90
N GLU A 85 9.24 -10.78 3.05
CA GLU A 85 8.53 -11.98 2.58
C GLU A 85 7.59 -12.46 3.69
N LYS A 86 6.31 -12.62 3.36
CA LYS A 86 5.28 -13.09 4.29
C LYS A 86 4.17 -13.81 3.53
N ASP A 87 3.73 -14.95 4.04
CA ASP A 87 2.58 -15.72 3.52
C ASP A 87 2.68 -16.02 2.00
N GLY A 88 3.89 -16.28 1.50
CA GLY A 88 4.12 -16.56 0.07
C GLY A 88 4.09 -15.33 -0.84
N GLN A 89 4.24 -14.14 -0.27
CA GLN A 89 4.27 -12.87 -0.99
C GLN A 89 5.47 -12.02 -0.57
N VAL A 90 5.92 -11.14 -1.45
CA VAL A 90 6.79 -10.01 -1.10
C VAL A 90 5.89 -8.79 -0.85
N LEU A 91 6.01 -8.17 0.31
CA LEU A 91 5.26 -6.97 0.66
C LEU A 91 6.18 -5.74 0.60
N LEU A 92 5.86 -4.75 -0.23
CA LEU A 92 6.62 -3.50 -0.33
C LEU A 92 5.99 -2.38 0.51
N THR A 93 6.81 -1.63 1.23
CA THR A 93 6.38 -0.44 1.98
C THR A 93 7.31 0.73 1.68
N THR A 94 6.80 1.76 1.03
CA THR A 94 7.57 2.97 0.68
C THR A 94 7.90 3.77 1.92
N GLU A 95 9.17 4.19 2.05
CA GLU A 95 9.67 4.90 3.22
C GLU A 95 10.57 6.08 2.88
N PRO A 96 10.27 7.28 3.43
CA PRO A 96 9.09 7.61 4.24
C PRO A 96 7.77 7.43 3.47
N ALA A 97 6.65 7.28 4.18
CA ALA A 97 5.34 7.22 3.55
C ALA A 97 5.11 8.50 2.71
N PRO A 98 4.78 8.39 1.40
CA PRO A 98 4.62 9.56 0.56
C PRO A 98 3.48 10.46 1.01
N LYS A 99 3.68 11.77 0.91
CA LYS A 99 2.62 12.77 1.10
C LYS A 99 1.86 12.94 -0.21
N PRO A 100 0.54 12.71 -0.25
CA PRO A 100 -0.24 12.87 -1.47
C PRO A 100 -0.30 14.35 -1.88
N PRO A 101 -0.42 14.66 -3.19
CA PRO A 101 -0.69 16.02 -3.63
C PRO A 101 -2.01 16.53 -3.06
N ARG A 102 -2.09 17.84 -2.85
CA ARG A 102 -3.29 18.48 -2.27
C ARG A 102 -3.43 19.91 -2.73
N PHE A 103 -4.61 20.46 -2.53
CA PHE A 103 -4.81 21.90 -2.52
C PHE A 103 -4.76 22.45 -1.10
N ALA A 104 -3.90 23.44 -0.86
CA ALA A 104 -3.89 24.23 0.35
C ALA A 104 -4.73 25.49 0.15
N VAL A 105 -5.45 25.92 1.20
CA VAL A 105 -6.08 27.24 1.21
C VAL A 105 -5.05 28.27 1.65
N VAL A 106 -4.66 29.14 0.72
CA VAL A 106 -3.74 30.26 0.97
C VAL A 106 -4.48 31.40 1.68
N SER A 107 -5.71 31.67 1.25
CA SER A 107 -6.57 32.66 1.88
C SER A 107 -8.04 32.28 1.77
N ASP A 108 -8.81 32.65 2.79
CA ASP A 108 -10.27 32.54 2.82
C ASP A 108 -10.81 33.75 3.58
N THR A 109 -11.30 34.74 2.83
CA THR A 109 -11.71 36.05 3.37
C THR A 109 -13.22 36.29 3.17
N PRO A 110 -13.91 36.94 4.12
CA PRO A 110 -15.28 37.36 3.90
C PRO A 110 -15.38 38.36 2.75
N LYS A 111 -16.49 38.30 2.03
CA LYS A 111 -16.86 39.25 0.98
C LYS A 111 -18.31 39.68 1.17
N ASP A 112 -18.63 40.91 0.77
CA ASP A 112 -20.02 41.39 0.73
C ASP A 112 -20.87 40.55 -0.25
N GLY A 113 -22.11 40.27 0.18
CA GLY A 113 -23.03 39.37 -0.53
C GLY A 113 -22.88 37.90 -0.12
N ASP A 114 -23.47 37.01 -0.90
CA ASP A 114 -23.54 35.56 -0.67
C ASP A 114 -22.73 34.74 -1.68
N GLY A 115 -22.11 35.40 -2.67
CA GLY A 115 -21.33 34.74 -3.71
C GLY A 115 -19.95 34.22 -3.26
N ILE A 116 -19.46 33.22 -3.98
CA ILE A 116 -18.12 32.67 -3.80
C ILE A 116 -17.24 33.09 -4.97
N GLU A 117 -16.08 33.67 -4.65
CA GLU A 117 -14.98 33.85 -5.60
C GLU A 117 -13.86 32.86 -5.28
N VAL A 118 -13.34 32.19 -6.30
CA VAL A 118 -12.23 31.25 -6.19
C VAL A 118 -11.13 31.58 -7.18
N ALA A 119 -9.89 31.33 -6.79
CA ALA A 119 -8.74 31.44 -7.66
C ALA A 119 -7.66 30.42 -7.28
N LEU A 120 -6.76 30.15 -8.22
CA LEU A 120 -5.46 29.57 -7.92
C LEU A 120 -4.47 30.69 -7.62
N ASP A 121 -3.52 30.44 -6.72
CA ASP A 121 -2.41 31.34 -6.49
C ASP A 121 -1.37 31.31 -7.61
N ASP A 122 -1.31 30.19 -8.34
CA ASP A 122 -0.62 30.01 -9.61
C ASP A 122 -1.62 29.61 -10.72
N PRO A 123 -2.11 30.58 -11.51
CA PRO A 123 -3.03 30.29 -12.62
C PRO A 123 -2.35 29.64 -13.82
N GLU A 124 -1.02 29.71 -13.96
CA GLU A 124 -0.29 29.09 -15.08
C GLU A 124 -0.36 27.57 -15.03
N LEU A 125 -0.64 27.00 -13.84
CA LEU A 125 -0.89 25.58 -13.62
C LEU A 125 -1.96 25.01 -14.58
N LEU A 126 -2.95 25.82 -14.96
CA LEU A 126 -4.04 25.40 -15.85
C LEU A 126 -3.66 25.44 -17.34
N GLN A 127 -2.49 26.01 -17.68
CA GLN A 127 -1.98 26.11 -19.05
C GLN A 127 -3.01 26.73 -20.03
N GLY A 128 -3.74 27.75 -19.56
CA GLY A 128 -4.78 28.43 -20.32
C GLY A 128 -6.16 27.78 -20.30
N SER A 129 -6.33 26.64 -19.61
CA SER A 129 -7.64 26.03 -19.37
C SER A 129 -8.42 26.80 -18.29
N PRO A 130 -9.76 26.82 -18.32
CA PRO A 130 -10.55 27.40 -17.25
C PRO A 130 -10.42 26.60 -15.96
N LEU A 131 -10.51 27.29 -14.83
CA LEU A 131 -10.56 26.63 -13.53
C LEU A 131 -11.91 25.94 -13.37
N THR A 132 -11.90 24.64 -13.12
CA THR A 132 -13.11 23.90 -12.72
C THR A 132 -13.01 23.56 -11.24
N MET A 133 -14.13 23.68 -10.52
CA MET A 133 -14.26 23.23 -9.14
C MET A 133 -15.15 22.00 -9.09
N VAL A 134 -14.76 21.02 -8.28
CA VAL A 134 -15.67 20.00 -7.77
C VAL A 134 -16.39 20.60 -6.55
N VAL A 135 -17.71 20.70 -6.65
CA VAL A 135 -18.57 21.40 -5.71
C VAL A 135 -19.52 20.43 -5.04
N THR A 136 -19.48 20.36 -3.71
CA THR A 136 -20.49 19.64 -2.93
C THR A 136 -21.56 20.61 -2.45
N PHE A 137 -22.82 20.29 -2.74
CA PHE A 137 -23.97 21.04 -2.26
C PHE A 137 -24.63 20.37 -1.06
N ALA A 138 -25.19 21.17 -0.16
CA ALA A 138 -25.95 20.66 0.99
C ALA A 138 -27.08 19.72 0.55
N GLY A 139 -27.13 18.52 1.15
CA GLY A 139 -28.16 17.52 0.87
C GLY A 139 -28.05 16.83 -0.49
N VAL A 140 -26.96 17.03 -1.23
CA VAL A 140 -26.69 16.36 -2.52
C VAL A 140 -25.48 15.43 -2.33
N ALA A 141 -25.65 14.15 -2.64
CA ALA A 141 -24.60 13.15 -2.45
C ALA A 141 -23.49 13.28 -3.50
N GLU A 142 -23.87 13.43 -4.77
CA GLU A 142 -22.91 13.53 -5.87
C GLU A 142 -22.43 14.98 -6.03
N PRO A 143 -21.11 15.22 -6.10
CA PRO A 143 -20.58 16.55 -6.37
C PRO A 143 -20.83 16.96 -7.83
N ALA A 144 -20.86 18.26 -8.09
CA ALA A 144 -20.95 18.83 -9.42
C ALA A 144 -19.59 19.40 -9.85
N PHE A 145 -19.27 19.29 -11.14
CA PHE A 145 -18.14 19.99 -11.74
C PHE A 145 -18.65 21.33 -12.27
N VAL A 146 -18.09 22.43 -11.76
CA VAL A 146 -18.54 23.79 -12.05
C VAL A 146 -17.35 24.59 -12.54
N GLU A 147 -17.44 25.06 -13.77
CA GLU A 147 -16.46 26.00 -14.34
C GLU A 147 -16.58 27.36 -13.63
N VAL A 148 -15.44 27.92 -13.24
CA VAL A 148 -15.33 29.23 -12.63
C VAL A 148 -15.32 30.28 -13.73
N GLY A 149 -16.10 31.34 -13.57
CA GLY A 149 -16.11 32.46 -14.51
C GLY A 149 -14.75 33.16 -14.59
N GLU A 150 -14.47 33.85 -15.70
CA GLU A 150 -13.22 34.59 -15.90
C GLU A 150 -12.94 35.64 -14.81
N ASP A 151 -13.99 36.14 -14.14
CA ASP A 151 -13.90 37.08 -13.01
C ASP A 151 -13.66 36.38 -11.65
N GLY A 152 -13.44 35.06 -11.66
CA GLY A 152 -13.23 34.23 -10.47
C GLY A 152 -14.51 33.83 -9.75
N ARG A 153 -15.70 34.25 -10.22
CA ARG A 153 -16.96 33.88 -9.56
C ARG A 153 -17.31 32.43 -9.85
N LEU A 154 -17.63 31.69 -8.80
CA LEU A 154 -18.16 30.35 -8.90
C LEU A 154 -19.69 30.41 -9.05
N PRO A 155 -20.27 29.99 -10.18
CA PRO A 155 -21.72 30.00 -10.37
C PRO A 155 -22.43 29.05 -9.39
N VAL A 156 -23.39 29.59 -8.64
CA VAL A 156 -24.19 28.81 -7.68
C VAL A 156 -25.66 28.80 -8.13
N PRO A 157 -26.28 27.63 -8.37
CA PRO A 157 -27.70 27.59 -8.70
C PRO A 157 -28.56 28.18 -7.57
N PRO A 158 -29.67 28.89 -7.88
CA PRO A 158 -30.55 29.48 -6.87
C PRO A 158 -31.02 28.46 -5.83
N GLY A 159 -30.97 28.84 -4.56
CA GLY A 159 -31.41 27.99 -3.44
C GLY A 159 -30.47 26.82 -3.11
N LYS A 160 -29.29 26.74 -3.73
CA LYS A 160 -28.24 25.79 -3.36
C LYS A 160 -27.24 26.43 -2.40
N THR A 161 -26.76 25.63 -1.46
CA THR A 161 -25.69 26.02 -0.53
C THR A 161 -24.48 25.12 -0.78
N ILE A 162 -23.34 25.74 -1.04
CA ILE A 162 -22.05 25.02 -1.16
C ILE A 162 -21.56 24.67 0.24
N THR A 163 -21.19 23.42 0.45
CA THR A 163 -20.62 22.94 1.71
C THR A 163 -19.14 22.60 1.58
N ALA A 164 -18.69 22.23 0.39
CA ALA A 164 -17.29 21.93 0.14
C ALA A 164 -16.86 22.22 -1.30
N LEU A 165 -15.57 22.50 -1.47
CA LEU A 165 -14.93 22.81 -2.74
C LEU A 165 -13.59 22.11 -2.86
N VAL A 166 -13.24 21.67 -4.05
CA VAL A 166 -11.86 21.31 -4.40
C VAL A 166 -11.61 21.68 -5.87
N PRO A 167 -10.48 22.34 -6.19
CA PRO A 167 -10.12 22.55 -7.58
C PRO A 167 -9.95 21.22 -8.32
N ASP A 168 -10.52 21.12 -9.51
CA ASP A 168 -10.35 19.98 -10.40
C ASP A 168 -9.08 20.16 -11.24
N LEU A 169 -8.20 19.16 -11.20
CA LEU A 169 -7.04 19.07 -12.07
C LEU A 169 -7.11 17.74 -12.83
N PRO A 170 -7.72 17.71 -14.02
CA PRO A 170 -8.01 16.47 -14.74
C PRO A 170 -6.76 15.68 -15.15
N VAL A 171 -5.58 16.30 -15.12
CA VAL A 171 -4.29 15.63 -15.36
C VAL A 171 -3.93 14.65 -14.23
N PHE A 172 -4.48 14.85 -13.02
CA PHE A 172 -4.17 14.03 -11.84
C PHE A 172 -5.44 13.40 -11.27
N PRO A 173 -5.76 12.13 -11.61
CA PRO A 173 -6.93 11.42 -11.10
C PRO A 173 -6.68 10.93 -9.66
N ILE A 174 -6.41 11.85 -8.75
CA ILE A 174 -6.10 11.59 -7.35
C ILE A 174 -7.25 12.14 -6.51
N PRO A 175 -7.77 11.40 -5.51
CA PRO A 175 -8.78 11.93 -4.60
C PRO A 175 -8.17 13.07 -3.79
N LEU A 176 -8.50 14.31 -4.16
CA LEU A 176 -8.07 15.52 -3.46
C LEU A 176 -9.01 15.82 -2.29
N ALA A 177 -8.44 16.17 -1.13
CA ALA A 177 -9.21 16.46 0.06
C ALA A 177 -10.05 17.75 -0.14
N PRO A 178 -11.37 17.71 0.07
CA PRO A 178 -12.22 18.87 -0.10
C PRO A 178 -12.05 19.89 1.02
N TYR A 179 -12.13 21.17 0.67
CA TYR A 179 -12.18 22.27 1.60
C TYR A 179 -13.62 22.54 2.04
N ALA A 180 -13.87 22.48 3.35
CA ALA A 180 -15.17 22.84 3.92
C ALA A 180 -15.38 24.36 3.86
N VAL A 181 -16.42 24.78 3.13
CA VAL A 181 -16.71 26.20 2.92
C VAL A 181 -17.40 26.80 4.14
N LYS A 182 -16.92 27.95 4.60
CA LYS A 182 -17.57 28.71 5.67
C LYS A 182 -18.82 29.43 5.15
N PRO A 183 -19.86 29.66 5.97
CA PRO A 183 -21.06 30.38 5.56
C PRO A 183 -20.79 31.82 5.08
N GLY A 184 -21.69 32.33 4.23
CA GLY A 184 -21.66 33.70 3.69
C GLY A 184 -20.77 33.86 2.45
N GLY A 185 -20.72 35.08 1.90
CA GLY A 185 -19.87 35.39 0.75
C GLY A 185 -18.38 35.26 1.10
N ARG A 186 -17.63 34.54 0.25
CA ARG A 186 -16.20 34.24 0.46
C ARG A 186 -15.38 34.57 -0.77
N ARG A 187 -14.12 34.94 -0.55
CA ARG A 187 -13.05 34.87 -1.55
C ARG A 187 -11.99 33.90 -1.07
N ILE A 188 -11.76 32.83 -1.84
CA ILE A 188 -10.90 31.71 -1.48
C ILE A 188 -9.79 31.58 -2.53
N VAL A 189 -8.55 31.46 -2.08
CA VAL A 189 -7.40 31.22 -2.97
C VAL A 189 -6.76 29.89 -2.60
N PHE A 190 -6.61 29.02 -3.59
CA PHE A 190 -6.01 27.70 -3.44
C PHE A 190 -4.58 27.68 -4.02
N ARG A 191 -3.71 26.89 -3.40
CA ARG A 191 -2.39 26.52 -3.91
C ARG A 191 -2.30 25.05 -4.15
N PHE A 192 -1.85 24.64 -5.33
CA PHE A 192 -1.49 23.25 -5.56
C PHE A 192 -0.16 22.94 -4.88
N GLU A 193 -0.16 21.92 -4.03
CA GLU A 193 1.04 21.37 -3.44
C GLU A 193 1.28 19.99 -4.06
N PRO A 194 2.29 19.83 -4.93
CA PRO A 194 2.56 18.57 -5.60
C PRO A 194 3.01 17.47 -4.62
N ASN A 195 3.63 17.86 -3.49
CA ASN A 195 4.20 16.95 -2.50
C ASN A 195 5.08 15.88 -3.16
N ASP A 196 4.83 14.61 -2.88
CA ASP A 196 5.63 13.48 -3.32
C ASP A 196 5.07 12.82 -4.61
N ILE A 197 4.56 13.64 -5.53
CA ILE A 197 4.06 13.16 -6.82
C ILE A 197 5.12 12.35 -7.58
N GLY A 198 4.71 11.26 -8.22
CA GLY A 198 5.61 10.31 -8.87
C GLY A 198 6.31 9.36 -7.89
N ILE A 199 6.03 9.44 -6.58
CA ILE A 199 6.46 8.41 -5.62
C ILE A 199 5.33 7.41 -5.40
N ALA A 200 5.56 6.14 -5.76
CA ALA A 200 4.57 5.08 -5.55
C ALA A 200 4.35 4.85 -4.03
N ALA A 201 3.11 5.01 -3.59
CA ALA A 201 2.70 4.88 -2.18
C ALA A 201 2.41 3.42 -1.79
N PHE A 202 3.42 2.56 -1.82
CA PHE A 202 3.27 1.17 -1.37
C PHE A 202 3.08 1.12 0.16
N ALA A 203 2.00 0.45 0.59
CA ALA A 203 1.63 0.28 2.00
C ALA A 203 1.40 -1.21 2.30
N GLY A 204 2.46 -2.01 2.22
CA GLY A 204 2.36 -3.47 2.22
C GLY A 204 1.86 -4.01 0.89
N GLU A 205 2.26 -3.37 -0.22
CA GLU A 205 1.84 -3.76 -1.57
C GLU A 205 2.31 -5.19 -1.87
N PRO A 206 1.40 -6.12 -2.20
CA PRO A 206 1.75 -7.52 -2.38
C PRO A 206 2.25 -7.81 -3.79
N LEU A 207 3.36 -8.54 -3.86
CA LEU A 207 3.79 -9.24 -5.05
C LEU A 207 3.69 -10.74 -4.80
N THR A 208 2.92 -11.43 -5.63
CA THR A 208 2.79 -12.89 -5.57
C THR A 208 4.08 -13.53 -6.07
N ILE A 209 4.50 -14.62 -5.43
CA ILE A 209 5.67 -15.40 -5.84
C ILE A 209 5.20 -16.58 -6.68
N GLU A 210 5.59 -16.62 -7.97
CA GLU A 210 5.25 -17.68 -8.91
C GLU A 210 6.52 -18.31 -9.49
N GLY A 211 6.99 -19.42 -8.90
CA GLY A 211 8.16 -20.12 -9.44
C GLY A 211 9.45 -19.30 -9.49
N GLY A 212 9.57 -18.26 -8.65
CA GLY A 212 10.70 -17.32 -8.64
C GLY A 212 10.42 -15.98 -9.34
N THR A 213 9.36 -15.89 -10.13
CA THR A 213 8.83 -14.64 -10.70
C THR A 213 8.04 -13.89 -9.63
N LEU A 214 8.18 -12.56 -9.57
CA LEU A 214 7.34 -11.71 -8.72
C LEU A 214 6.26 -11.06 -9.57
N VAL A 215 5.01 -11.14 -9.13
CA VAL A 215 3.87 -10.64 -9.90
C VAL A 215 3.19 -9.50 -9.16
N LEU A 216 3.20 -8.30 -9.75
CA LEU A 216 2.54 -7.09 -9.25
C LEU A 216 1.37 -6.73 -10.16
N ARG A 217 0.21 -6.41 -9.59
CA ARG A 217 -0.92 -5.86 -10.35
C ARG A 217 -1.01 -4.35 -10.16
N ARG A 218 -0.79 -3.57 -11.21
CA ARG A 218 -0.76 -2.09 -11.16
C ARG A 218 -1.28 -1.50 -12.46
N TYR A 219 -2.11 -0.45 -12.40
CA TYR A 219 -2.71 0.22 -13.58
C TYR A 219 -3.39 -0.72 -14.57
N ASP A 220 -4.20 -1.66 -14.07
CA ASP A 220 -4.87 -2.71 -14.87
C ASP A 220 -3.92 -3.62 -15.66
N ARG A 221 -2.64 -3.63 -15.30
CA ARG A 221 -1.61 -4.53 -15.82
C ARG A 221 -1.20 -5.54 -14.75
N GLU A 222 -0.90 -6.73 -15.21
CA GLU A 222 -0.04 -7.65 -14.49
C GLU A 222 1.40 -7.41 -14.96
N ILE A 223 2.30 -7.17 -14.02
CA ILE A 223 3.72 -6.94 -14.27
C ILE A 223 4.46 -8.13 -13.68
N ARG A 224 5.23 -8.83 -14.51
CA ARG A 224 5.97 -10.03 -14.13
C ARG A 224 7.45 -9.70 -14.07
N PHE A 225 8.01 -9.73 -12.86
CA PHE A 225 9.39 -9.42 -12.57
C PHE A 225 10.22 -10.70 -12.58
N GLU A 226 11.08 -10.83 -13.58
CA GLU A 226 12.04 -11.92 -13.71
C GLU A 226 13.39 -11.52 -13.13
N LYS A 227 14.04 -12.43 -12.40
CA LYS A 227 15.34 -12.14 -11.82
C LYS A 227 16.39 -12.01 -12.93
N GLU A 228 17.13 -10.91 -12.95
CA GLU A 228 18.24 -10.74 -13.89
C GLU A 228 19.32 -11.80 -13.58
N GLN A 229 19.72 -12.56 -14.61
CA GLN A 229 20.84 -13.49 -14.50
C GLN A 229 22.12 -12.67 -14.58
N ASN A 230 22.92 -12.71 -13.52
CA ASN A 230 24.17 -11.99 -13.40
C ASN A 230 25.36 -12.88 -13.79
#